data_AF-A0AB36PSM2-F1
#
_entry.id   AF-A0AB36PSM2-F1
#
_cell.length_a   1.000
_cell.length_b   1.000
_cell.length_c   1.000
_cell.angle_alpha   90.00
_cell.angle_beta   90.00
_cell.angle_gamma   90.00
#
_symmetry.space_group_name_H-M   'P 1'
#
loop_
_entity.id
_entity.type
_entity.pdbx_description
1 polymer ?
#
loop_
_entity_poly.entity_id
_entity_poly.type
_entity_poly.pdbx_seq_one_letter_code
_entity_poly.pdbx_strand_id
1 'polypeptide(L)'
;MIDLNVDFERHDLIKRRLRARGITFVEIANELGVSTVAVSRVCQGRARSARVQTAIAQKLGVEPSSLWPERYEKQEATMKK
;
A
#
# COMPACT_ATOMS: atom_id res chain seq x y z
N MET A 1 2.80 22.95 5.89
CA MET A 1 3.83 21.89 5.87
C MET A 1 3.24 20.71 5.11
N ILE A 2 3.43 20.67 3.78
CA ILE A 2 2.93 19.60 2.92
C ILE A 2 4.17 19.07 2.21
N ASP A 3 4.71 17.95 2.67
CA ASP A 3 5.74 17.20 1.97
C ASP A 3 5.29 17.02 0.51
N LEU A 4 6.18 17.14 -0.48
CA LEU A 4 5.90 16.97 -1.92
C LEU A 4 6.73 15.79 -2.43
N ASN A 5 6.30 14.58 -2.11
CA ASN A 5 6.63 13.40 -2.94
C ASN A 5 5.45 12.43 -2.88
N VAL A 6 4.41 12.73 -3.65
CA VAL A 6 3.25 11.86 -3.80
C VAL A 6 3.50 10.97 -5.00
N ASP A 7 3.62 9.67 -4.77
CA ASP A 7 3.59 8.70 -5.87
C ASP A 7 2.13 8.49 -6.31
N PHE A 8 1.67 9.37 -7.22
CA PHE A 8 0.31 9.36 -7.73
C PHE A 8 0.02 8.11 -8.56
N GLU A 9 1.02 7.57 -9.26
CA GLU A 9 0.87 6.40 -10.11
C GLU A 9 0.62 5.14 -9.29
N ARG A 10 1.39 4.90 -8.23
CA ARG A 10 1.15 3.78 -7.30
C ARG A 10 -0.20 3.92 -6.61
N HIS A 11 -0.53 5.14 -6.15
CA HIS A 11 -1.82 5.38 -5.52
C HIS A 11 -2.98 5.05 -6.48
N ASP A 12 -2.91 5.45 -7.75
CA ASP A 12 -3.94 5.14 -8.73
C ASP A 12 -4.00 3.64 -9.06
N LEU A 13 -2.86 2.97 -9.19
CA LEU A 13 -2.80 1.51 -9.39
C LEU A 13 -3.46 0.74 -8.25
N ILE A 14 -3.10 1.04 -7.00
CA ILE A 14 -3.69 0.41 -5.81
C ILE A 14 -5.18 0.70 -5.77
N LYS A 15 -5.58 1.95 -6.02
CA LYS A 15 -6.98 2.36 -6.01
C LYS A 15 -7.80 1.62 -7.09
N ARG A 16 -7.28 1.46 -8.31
CA ARG A 16 -7.92 0.69 -9.39
C ARG A 16 -8.08 -0.78 -8.99
N ARG A 17 -7.04 -1.39 -8.44
CA ARG A 17 -7.09 -2.80 -8.00
C ARG A 17 -8.08 -3.02 -6.86
N LEU A 18 -8.14 -2.10 -5.89
CA LEU A 18 -9.11 -2.16 -4.80
C LEU A 18 -10.54 -1.97 -5.32
N ARG A 19 -10.75 -0.99 -6.22
CA ARG A 19 -12.05 -0.77 -6.86
C ARG A 19 -12.53 -1.97 -7.66
N ALA A 20 -11.63 -2.67 -8.36
CA ALA A 20 -11.98 -3.91 -9.07
C ALA A 20 -12.49 -5.02 -8.13
N ARG A 21 -12.17 -4.95 -6.84
CA ARG A 21 -12.67 -5.87 -5.79
C ARG A 21 -13.83 -5.30 -4.98
N GLY A 22 -14.28 -4.09 -5.28
CA GLY A 22 -15.30 -3.37 -4.51
C GLY A 22 -14.82 -2.82 -3.17
N ILE A 23 -13.52 -2.84 -2.90
CA ILE A 23 -12.93 -2.42 -1.62
C ILE A 23 -12.52 -0.96 -1.70
N THR A 24 -12.74 -0.20 -0.62
CA THR A 24 -12.34 1.21 -0.53
C THR A 24 -11.27 1.43 0.54
N PHE A 25 -10.51 2.53 0.44
CA PHE A 25 -9.54 2.91 1.48
C PHE A 25 -10.20 3.17 2.83
N VAL A 26 -11.45 3.63 2.83
CA VAL A 26 -12.23 3.88 4.04
C VAL A 26 -12.52 2.57 4.75
N GLU A 27 -12.87 1.53 4.01
CA GLU A 27 -13.13 0.21 4.58
C GLU A 27 -11.88 -0.40 5.22
N ILE A 28 -10.74 -0.32 4.53
CA ILE A 28 -9.45 -0.78 5.07
C ILE A 28 -9.04 0.04 6.29
N ALA A 29 -9.26 1.36 6.26
CA ALA A 29 -8.97 2.25 7.38
C ALA A 29 -9.80 1.88 8.63
N ASN A 30 -11.10 1.66 8.45
CA ASN A 30 -12.01 1.23 9.51
C ASN A 30 -11.64 -0.14 10.07
N GLU A 31 -11.34 -1.11 9.20
CA GLU A 31 -10.95 -2.47 9.61
C GLU A 31 -9.67 -2.48 10.45
N LEU A 32 -8.71 -1.62 10.11
CA LEU A 32 -7.45 -1.48 10.84
C LEU A 32 -7.52 -0.53 12.04
N GLY A 33 -8.61 0.23 12.20
CA GLY A 33 -8.72 1.30 13.21
C GLY A 33 -7.74 2.45 12.99
N VAL A 34 -7.37 2.74 11.74
CA VAL A 34 -6.43 3.81 11.37
C VAL A 34 -7.12 4.89 10.56
N SER A 35 -6.54 6.09 10.51
CA SER A 35 -7.09 7.16 9.68
C SER A 35 -6.92 6.88 8.19
N THR A 36 -7.91 7.26 7.38
CA THR A 36 -7.87 7.20 5.91
C THR A 36 -6.66 7.93 5.32
N VAL A 37 -6.22 9.01 5.98
CA VAL A 37 -5.00 9.75 5.65
C VAL A 37 -3.75 8.88 5.80
N ALA A 38 -3.69 8.01 6.81
CA ALA A 38 -2.58 7.08 6.99
C ALA A 38 -2.54 6.06 5.84
N VAL A 39 -3.70 5.52 5.45
CA VAL A 39 -3.82 4.60 4.30
C VAL A 39 -3.37 5.28 3.01
N SER A 40 -3.83 6.51 2.77
CA SER A 40 -3.42 7.29 1.60
C SER A 40 -1.90 7.54 1.59
N ARG A 41 -1.32 7.94 2.73
CA ARG A 41 0.13 8.12 2.87
C ARG A 41 0.92 6.85 2.59
N VAL A 42 0.43 5.68 2.99
CA VAL A 42 1.07 4.39 2.69
C VAL A 42 0.98 4.07 1.18
N CYS A 43 -0.17 4.32 0.56
CA CYS A 43 -0.35 4.13 -0.88
C CYS A 43 0.55 5.06 -1.70
N GLN A 44 0.78 6.27 -1.20
CA GLN A 44 1.66 7.28 -1.81
C GLN A 44 3.16 7.06 -1.52
N GLY A 45 3.53 6.03 -0.75
CA GLY A 45 4.93 5.76 -0.36
C GLY A 45 5.46 6.61 0.79
N ARG A 46 4.65 7.47 1.40
CA ARG A 46 5.08 8.37 2.50
C ARG A 46 5.16 7.70 3.86
N ALA A 47 4.31 6.71 4.10
CA ALA A 47 4.21 6.06 5.40
C ALA A 47 4.66 4.60 5.32
N ARG A 48 5.54 4.20 6.25
CA ARG A 48 6.14 2.85 6.32
C ARG A 48 5.34 1.89 7.21
N SER A 49 4.01 2.03 7.26
CA SER A 49 3.17 1.17 8.11
C SER A 49 3.01 -0.21 7.51
N ALA A 50 3.78 -1.18 8.03
CA ALA A 50 3.71 -2.58 7.62
C ALA A 50 2.29 -3.17 7.78
N ARG A 51 1.57 -2.84 8.86
CA ARG A 51 0.19 -3.31 9.08
C ARG A 51 -0.76 -2.93 7.93
N VAL A 52 -0.69 -1.68 7.47
CA VAL A 52 -1.54 -1.19 6.38
C VAL A 52 -1.15 -1.83 5.05
N GLN A 53 0.15 -1.95 4.78
CA GLN A 53 0.66 -2.61 3.58
C GLN A 53 0.20 -4.07 3.51
N THR A 54 0.39 -4.83 4.60
CA THR A 54 -0.03 -6.23 4.70
C THR A 54 -1.53 -6.37 4.52
N ALA A 55 -2.35 -5.52 5.14
CA ALA A 55 -3.80 -5.58 4.98
C ALA A 55 -4.23 -5.31 3.54
N ILE A 56 -3.69 -4.27 2.89
CA ILE A 56 -3.97 -3.98 1.48
C ILE A 56 -3.53 -5.16 0.60
N ALA A 57 -2.34 -5.68 0.84
CA ALA A 57 -1.77 -6.81 0.11
C ALA A 57 -2.64 -8.07 0.25
N GLN A 58 -3.10 -8.39 1.46
CA GLN A 58 -4.04 -9.48 1.74
C GLN A 58 -5.38 -9.27 1.03
N LYS A 59 -5.96 -8.06 1.10
CA LYS A 59 -7.20 -7.72 0.39
C LYS A 59 -7.04 -7.80 -1.14
N LEU A 60 -5.83 -7.53 -1.64
CA LEU A 60 -5.46 -7.66 -3.05
C LEU A 60 -4.92 -9.05 -3.40
N GLY A 61 -4.79 -9.98 -2.46
CA GLY A 61 -4.23 -11.32 -2.69
C GLY A 61 -2.86 -11.30 -3.36
N VAL A 62 -2.07 -10.25 -3.11
CA VAL A 62 -0.70 -10.09 -3.63
C VAL A 62 0.25 -9.92 -2.45
N GLU A 63 1.55 -10.04 -2.69
CA GLU A 63 2.53 -9.68 -1.69
C GLU A 63 2.71 -8.15 -1.57
N PRO A 64 2.95 -7.63 -0.35
CA PRO A 64 3.28 -6.22 -0.16
C PRO A 64 4.56 -5.84 -0.94
N SER A 65 5.49 -6.78 -1.14
CA SER A 65 6.69 -6.62 -1.96
C SER A 65 6.40 -6.17 -3.39
N SER A 66 5.33 -6.72 -3.99
CA SER A 66 4.93 -6.39 -5.36
C SER A 66 4.31 -5.00 -5.50
N LEU A 67 3.72 -4.47 -4.42
CA LEU A 67 3.11 -3.14 -4.39
C LEU A 67 4.11 -2.06 -3.96
N TRP A 68 5.07 -2.40 -3.10
CA TRP A 68 6.08 -1.52 -2.55
C TRP A 68 7.49 -2.10 -2.78
N PRO A 69 7.96 -2.14 -4.05
CA PRO A 69 9.28 -2.69 -4.38
C PRO A 69 10.42 -1.96 -3.65
N GLU A 70 10.32 -0.64 -3.41
CA GLU A 70 11.36 0.12 -2.67
C GLU A 70 11.73 -0.50 -1.30
N ARG A 71 10.79 -1.21 -0.67
CA ARG A 71 10.97 -1.86 0.63
C ARG A 71 11.61 -3.24 0.49
N TYR A 72 11.38 -3.93 -0.62
CA TYR A 72 11.73 -5.34 -0.82
C TYR A 72 12.77 -5.59 -1.90
N GLU A 73 13.17 -4.59 -2.68
CA GLU A 73 14.30 -4.69 -3.62
C GLU A 73 15.61 -5.00 -2.89
N LYS A 74 15.71 -4.64 -1.60
CA LYS A 74 16.82 -5.09 -0.72
C LYS A 74 16.69 -6.53 -0.21
N GLN A 75 15.51 -7.14 -0.27
CA GLN A 75 15.23 -8.51 0.18
C GLN A 75 15.17 -9.52 -0.97
N GLU A 76 14.80 -9.09 -2.19
CA GLU A 76 14.69 -9.95 -3.38
C GLU A 76 16.04 -10.41 -3.95
N ALA A 77 17.17 -9.84 -3.51
CA ALA A 77 18.49 -10.40 -3.79
C ALA A 77 18.73 -11.79 -3.13
N THR A 78 17.80 -12.26 -2.28
CA THR A 78 17.99 -13.48 -1.48
C THR A 78 17.05 -14.64 -1.82
N MET A 79 16.09 -14.50 -2.73
CA MET A 79 15.16 -15.59 -3.08
C MET A 79 15.08 -15.82 -4.60
N LYS A 80 16.23 -16.12 -5.21
CA LYS A 80 16.28 -16.91 -6.43
C LYS A 80 17.52 -17.79 -6.44
N LYS A 81 17.40 -18.98 -5.84
CA LYS A 81 18.29 -20.10 -6.11
C LYS A 81 17.54 -21.42 -5.99
#